data_AF-A0ABD3MYP2-F1
#
_entry.id   AF-A0ABD3MYP2-F1
#
_cell.length_a   1.000
_cell.length_b   1.000
_cell.length_c   1.000
_cell.angle_alpha   90.00
_cell.angle_beta   90.00
_cell.angle_gamma   90.00
#
_symmetry.space_group_name_H-M   'P 1'
#
loop_
_entity.id
_entity.type
_entity.pdbx_description
1 polymer ?
#
loop_
_entity_poly.entity_id
_entity_poly.type
_entity_poly.pdbx_seq_one_letter_code
_entity_poly.pdbx_strand_id
1 'polypeptide(L)'
;MQRNNSCTARFRQTTLAGLWQREDDNGVQREDDKNKSNSDDPNTSRAKKRSRISVSPSLRSSINILPWEDISLPNGPMHLLRGCIGGQNSHERRLTREALTSLPDWNENVKFKIFGKECQMRRRICQYSTGGKIKYSYSGQHFDAPEFPEVLYDVKCKAEKLIRDYILDLAMDETPLPTNLPIRSEFIHLLQSMETGTEAGGEIFNYCLCNHYRTGEDSMGYHADDEATLDRTAPIASVSFGITRSFDIRPRKKTSDGKKSRVARVALGDGDLLLMLSPMQQHYEHAIPMEKRLSGERINLTFRRIKT
;
A
#
# COMPACT_ATOMS: atom_id res chain seq x y z
N MET A 1 -43.15 -21.76 24.90
CA MET A 1 -42.90 -22.54 23.67
C MET A 1 -41.68 -21.95 22.98
N GLN A 2 -40.60 -22.72 22.92
CA GLN A 2 -39.38 -22.44 22.17
C GLN A 2 -39.65 -22.43 20.66
N ARG A 3 -38.87 -21.66 19.90
CA ARG A 3 -38.13 -22.15 18.72
C ARG A 3 -37.10 -21.13 18.25
N ASN A 4 -35.84 -21.56 18.38
CA ASN A 4 -34.69 -21.12 17.60
C ASN A 4 -34.97 -21.24 16.10
N ASN A 5 -34.30 -20.43 15.28
CA ASN A 5 -33.60 -20.92 14.10
C ASN A 5 -32.46 -19.99 13.71
N SER A 6 -31.26 -20.53 13.87
CA SER A 6 -30.01 -20.06 13.30
C SER A 6 -30.01 -20.28 11.79
N CYS A 7 -29.40 -19.36 11.04
CA CYS A 7 -29.03 -19.61 9.65
C CYS A 7 -27.55 -19.30 9.50
N THR A 8 -26.75 -20.35 9.59
CA THR A 8 -25.31 -20.39 9.32
C THR A 8 -25.07 -20.37 7.82
N ALA A 9 -24.40 -19.33 7.31
CA ALA A 9 -23.93 -19.29 5.93
C ALA A 9 -22.70 -20.21 5.81
N ARG A 10 -22.87 -21.33 5.08
CA ARG A 10 -21.80 -22.28 4.77
C ARG A 10 -20.86 -21.68 3.73
N PHE A 11 -19.60 -21.50 4.13
CA PHE A 11 -18.47 -21.37 3.20
C PHE A 11 -18.31 -22.67 2.41
N ARG A 12 -18.46 -22.62 1.08
CA ARG A 12 -17.97 -23.67 0.19
C ARG A 12 -16.55 -23.30 -0.24
N GLN A 13 -15.60 -24.08 0.24
CA GLN A 13 -14.26 -24.21 -0.33
C GLN A 13 -14.40 -24.75 -1.75
N THR A 14 -13.86 -24.02 -2.72
CA THR A 14 -13.54 -24.58 -4.05
C THR A 14 -12.02 -24.60 -4.14
N THR A 15 -11.45 -25.78 -3.90
CA THR A 15 -10.03 -26.08 -4.06
C THR A 15 -9.70 -26.14 -5.55
N LEU A 16 -8.69 -25.39 -5.97
CA LEU A 16 -8.04 -25.47 -7.29
C LEU A 16 -7.16 -26.74 -7.37
N ALA A 17 -7.82 -27.90 -7.35
CA ALA A 17 -7.22 -29.20 -7.66
C ALA A 17 -7.96 -29.79 -8.87
N GLY A 18 -7.53 -29.39 -10.07
CA GLY A 18 -8.20 -29.81 -11.30
C GLY A 18 -7.55 -29.29 -12.57
N LEU A 19 -6.24 -29.47 -12.71
CA LEU A 19 -5.52 -29.22 -13.97
C LEU A 19 -4.18 -30.00 -13.97
N TRP A 20 -4.28 -31.33 -13.87
CA TRP A 20 -3.22 -32.25 -14.26
C TRP A 20 -3.89 -33.46 -14.90
N GLN A 21 -4.10 -33.38 -16.22
CA GLN A 21 -4.38 -34.55 -17.04
C GLN A 21 -3.06 -35.27 -17.36
N ARG A 22 -3.14 -36.59 -17.25
CA ARG A 22 -2.12 -37.59 -17.58
C ARG A 22 -1.82 -37.55 -19.07
N GLU A 23 -0.53 -37.66 -19.39
CA GLU A 23 -0.05 -38.29 -20.61
C GLU A 23 1.00 -39.32 -20.21
N ASP A 24 1.08 -40.35 -21.03
CA ASP A 24 1.31 -41.73 -20.61
C ASP A 24 2.77 -42.17 -20.55
N ASP A 25 2.93 -43.27 -19.82
CA ASP A 25 3.91 -44.35 -19.94
C ASP A 25 4.96 -44.25 -21.04
N ASN A 26 6.23 -44.32 -20.64
CA ASN A 26 7.16 -45.29 -21.21
C ASN A 26 8.25 -45.62 -20.17
N GLY A 27 8.28 -46.89 -19.78
CA GLY A 27 9.30 -47.45 -18.89
C GLY A 27 10.65 -47.63 -19.59
N VAL A 28 11.66 -47.97 -18.80
CA VAL A 28 12.65 -49.04 -19.02
C VAL A 28 13.61 -49.06 -17.82
N GLN A 29 14.20 -50.23 -17.62
CA GLN A 29 14.61 -50.87 -16.39
C GLN A 29 15.97 -50.43 -15.83
N ARG A 30 16.19 -50.89 -14.58
CA ARG A 30 17.44 -50.94 -13.83
C ARG A 30 18.50 -51.76 -14.56
N GLU A 31 19.77 -51.38 -14.38
CA GLU A 31 20.89 -52.32 -14.32
C GLU A 31 21.84 -51.95 -13.17
N ASP A 32 22.23 -53.00 -12.44
CA ASP A 32 23.23 -53.06 -11.39
C ASP A 32 24.64 -53.16 -12.00
N ASP A 33 25.68 -52.63 -11.34
CA ASP A 33 26.82 -53.45 -10.84
C ASP A 33 28.07 -52.64 -10.41
N LYS A 34 28.47 -52.91 -9.17
CA LYS A 34 29.81 -53.25 -8.65
C LYS A 34 31.09 -52.60 -9.25
N ASN A 35 31.85 -51.96 -8.35
CA ASN A 35 33.11 -52.44 -7.72
C ASN A 35 34.35 -51.51 -7.77
N LYS A 36 35.06 -51.52 -6.63
CA LYS A 36 36.52 -51.39 -6.38
C LYS A 36 37.21 -50.01 -6.21
N SER A 37 37.56 -49.78 -4.93
CA SER A 37 38.89 -49.48 -4.33
C SER A 37 39.81 -48.40 -4.91
N ASN A 38 40.14 -47.39 -4.10
CA ASN A 38 41.47 -47.25 -3.48
C ASN A 38 41.51 -46.10 -2.45
N SER A 39 42.46 -46.23 -1.52
CA SER A 39 42.82 -45.38 -0.38
C SER A 39 43.25 -43.96 -0.74
N ASP A 40 43.03 -43.00 0.16
CA ASP A 40 44.07 -42.17 0.81
C ASP A 40 43.46 -41.16 1.81
N ASP A 41 44.26 -40.81 2.82
CA ASP A 41 43.94 -40.28 4.16
C ASP A 41 43.77 -38.71 4.21
N PRO A 42 43.64 -38.00 5.36
CA PRO A 42 42.43 -37.23 5.67
C PRO A 42 42.73 -35.77 6.08
N ASN A 43 42.48 -34.76 5.25
CA ASN A 43 42.31 -33.40 5.80
C ASN A 43 41.79 -32.42 4.75
N THR A 44 40.52 -32.04 4.84
CA THR A 44 40.11 -30.68 4.50
C THR A 44 38.70 -30.41 5.01
N SER A 45 38.60 -29.34 5.77
CA SER A 45 37.41 -28.77 6.38
C SER A 45 36.24 -28.66 5.40
N ARG A 46 35.16 -29.37 5.70
CA ARG A 46 33.88 -29.35 5.00
C ARG A 46 33.18 -27.98 5.18
N ALA A 47 33.45 -27.04 4.29
CA ALA A 47 32.62 -25.84 4.16
C ALA A 47 31.21 -26.27 3.70
N LYS A 48 30.18 -25.97 4.52
CA LYS A 48 28.77 -26.21 4.19
C LYS A 48 28.42 -25.43 2.92
N LYS A 49 28.35 -26.12 1.78
CA LYS A 49 27.72 -25.62 0.54
C LYS A 49 26.27 -25.28 0.88
N ARG A 50 25.95 -24.00 1.02
CA ARG A 50 24.57 -23.50 1.04
C ARG A 50 23.93 -23.92 -0.28
N SER A 51 22.94 -24.80 -0.23
CA SER A 51 22.12 -25.17 -1.37
C SER A 51 21.42 -23.91 -1.90
N ARG A 52 21.83 -23.46 -3.09
CA ARG A 52 21.09 -22.46 -3.86
C ARG A 52 19.78 -23.09 -4.27
N ILE A 53 18.67 -22.59 -3.73
CA ILE A 53 17.34 -22.84 -4.27
C ILE A 53 17.29 -22.05 -5.58
N SER A 54 17.45 -22.73 -6.71
CA SER A 54 17.25 -22.13 -8.03
C SER A 54 15.74 -22.13 -8.32
N VAL A 55 15.13 -20.95 -8.28
CA VAL A 55 13.76 -20.76 -8.76
C VAL A 55 13.81 -20.67 -10.29
N SER A 56 13.00 -21.47 -10.98
CA SER A 56 12.99 -21.58 -12.45
C SER A 56 12.52 -20.29 -13.13
N PRO A 57 13.15 -19.83 -14.24
CA PRO A 57 12.81 -18.56 -14.91
C PRO A 57 11.44 -18.47 -15.62
N SER A 58 10.54 -19.44 -15.45
CA SER A 58 9.39 -19.65 -16.34
C SER A 58 8.10 -18.89 -15.98
N LEU A 59 8.20 -17.72 -15.33
CA LEU A 59 7.03 -16.86 -15.04
C LEU A 59 7.22 -15.42 -15.54
N ARG A 60 8.04 -15.21 -16.57
CA ARG A 60 7.99 -13.99 -17.39
C ARG A 60 6.76 -14.03 -18.30
N SER A 61 5.57 -13.96 -17.72
CA SER A 61 4.45 -13.37 -18.46
C SER A 61 4.80 -11.90 -18.70
N SER A 62 4.56 -11.39 -19.90
CA SER A 62 4.78 -10.00 -20.27
C SER A 62 3.93 -9.08 -19.38
N ILE A 63 4.42 -8.74 -18.20
CA ILE A 63 3.82 -7.73 -17.33
C ILE A 63 4.00 -6.41 -18.08
N ASN A 64 2.90 -5.84 -18.57
CA ASN A 64 2.89 -4.44 -18.96
C ASN A 64 3.24 -3.63 -17.71
N ILE A 65 4.52 -3.26 -17.56
CA ILE A 65 4.99 -2.46 -16.45
C ILE A 65 4.25 -1.13 -16.55
N LEU A 66 3.33 -0.91 -15.61
CA LEU A 66 2.61 0.34 -15.55
C LEU A 66 3.63 1.47 -15.24
N PRO A 67 3.52 2.64 -15.89
CA PRO A 67 4.58 3.64 -15.86
C PRO A 67 4.54 4.42 -14.54
N TRP A 68 5.15 3.88 -13.49
CA TRP A 68 5.37 4.61 -12.25
C TRP A 68 6.32 5.79 -12.48
N GLU A 69 5.83 7.00 -12.21
CA GLU A 69 6.63 8.22 -12.22
C GLU A 69 7.46 8.27 -10.92
N ASP A 70 8.79 8.33 -11.03
CA ASP A 70 9.66 8.68 -9.91
C ASP A 70 9.62 10.19 -9.69
N ILE A 71 9.03 10.60 -8.57
CA ILE A 71 8.89 11.98 -8.12
C ILE A 71 9.63 12.22 -6.80
N SER A 72 10.63 11.38 -6.53
CA SER A 72 11.37 11.36 -5.28
C SER A 72 12.11 12.66 -5.01
N LEU A 73 12.13 13.05 -3.74
CA LEU A 73 12.98 14.10 -3.21
C LEU A 73 14.18 13.48 -2.48
N PRO A 74 15.26 14.22 -2.23
CA PRO A 74 16.37 13.72 -1.40
C PRO A 74 15.86 13.26 -0.03
N ASN A 75 16.05 11.99 0.33
CA ASN A 75 15.51 11.35 1.55
C ASN A 75 13.97 11.36 1.66
N GLY A 76 13.28 11.46 0.51
CA GLY A 76 11.82 11.42 0.43
C GLY A 76 11.37 10.65 -0.81
N PRO A 77 11.61 9.33 -0.85
CA PRO A 77 11.21 8.50 -1.98
C PRO A 77 9.69 8.51 -2.16
N MET A 78 9.25 8.81 -3.38
CA MET A 78 7.85 8.88 -3.75
C MET A 78 7.66 8.45 -5.20
N HIS A 79 6.64 7.62 -5.45
CA HIS A 79 6.31 7.15 -6.78
C HIS A 79 4.84 7.35 -7.06
N LEU A 80 4.51 7.68 -8.30
CA LEU A 80 3.17 8.05 -8.69
C LEU A 80 2.73 7.24 -9.89
N LEU A 81 1.58 6.57 -9.75
CA LEU A 81 0.93 5.86 -10.83
C LEU A 81 -0.37 6.57 -11.21
N ARG A 82 -0.51 6.90 -12.49
CA ARG A 82 -1.63 7.74 -12.99
C ARG A 82 -2.86 6.93 -13.35
N GLY A 83 -4.03 7.37 -12.90
CA GLY A 83 -5.34 6.92 -13.40
C GLY A 83 -5.61 5.41 -13.38
N CYS A 84 -4.93 4.63 -12.53
CA CYS A 84 -4.98 3.17 -12.52
C CYS A 84 -5.97 2.55 -11.52
N ILE A 85 -6.63 3.38 -10.69
CA ILE A 85 -7.56 2.95 -9.66
C ILE A 85 -8.99 3.41 -9.99
N GLY A 86 -9.98 2.58 -9.65
CA GLY A 86 -11.42 2.83 -9.86
C GLY A 86 -11.92 2.52 -11.27
N GLY A 87 -11.33 1.54 -11.93
CA GLY A 87 -11.76 1.08 -13.25
C GLY A 87 -10.87 1.54 -14.41
N GLN A 88 -11.24 1.13 -15.62
CA GLN A 88 -10.46 1.36 -16.85
C GLN A 88 -10.74 2.72 -17.49
N ASN A 89 -11.88 3.33 -17.18
CA ASN A 89 -12.35 4.55 -17.82
C ASN A 89 -12.90 5.56 -16.79
N SER A 90 -13.18 6.78 -17.25
CA SER A 90 -13.68 7.87 -16.40
C SER A 90 -15.10 7.62 -15.84
N HIS A 91 -15.91 6.80 -16.52
CA HIS A 91 -17.25 6.47 -16.06
C HIS A 91 -17.19 5.57 -14.82
N GLU A 92 -16.39 4.51 -14.85
CA GLU A 92 -16.17 3.63 -13.70
C GLU A 92 -15.58 4.41 -12.51
N ARG A 93 -14.60 5.30 -12.75
CA ARG A 93 -14.03 6.12 -11.68
C ARG A 93 -15.05 7.06 -11.06
N ARG A 94 -15.98 7.59 -11.86
CA ARG A 94 -17.11 8.37 -11.35
C ARG A 94 -18.01 7.53 -10.45
N LEU A 95 -18.36 6.30 -10.85
CA LEU A 95 -19.18 5.40 -10.03
C LEU A 95 -18.47 5.03 -8.72
N THR A 96 -17.16 4.72 -8.77
CA THR A 96 -16.36 4.49 -7.56
C THR A 96 -16.38 5.72 -6.65
N ARG A 97 -16.19 6.93 -7.19
CA ARG A 97 -16.26 8.18 -6.41
C ARG A 97 -17.63 8.41 -5.79
N GLU A 98 -18.72 8.17 -6.52
CA GLU A 98 -20.09 8.32 -6.03
C GLU A 98 -20.36 7.37 -4.86
N ALA A 99 -19.92 6.11 -4.97
CA ALA A 99 -20.01 5.13 -3.89
C ALA A 99 -19.16 5.53 -2.66
N LEU A 100 -17.93 6.01 -2.86
CA LEU A 100 -17.07 6.51 -1.78
C LEU A 100 -17.63 7.78 -1.10
N THR A 101 -18.28 8.65 -1.86
CA THR A 101 -18.91 9.86 -1.32
C THR A 101 -20.14 9.52 -0.49
N SER A 102 -20.80 8.39 -0.79
CA SER A 102 -21.99 7.89 -0.10
C SER A 102 -21.69 7.08 1.17
N LEU A 103 -20.42 7.00 1.60
CA LEU A 103 -20.05 6.35 2.85
C LEU A 103 -20.75 7.01 4.06
N PRO A 104 -21.21 6.24 5.05
CA PRO A 104 -22.13 6.74 6.09
C PRO A 104 -21.46 7.65 7.14
N ASP A 105 -20.15 7.54 7.35
CA ASP A 105 -19.48 8.04 8.55
C ASP A 105 -18.70 9.36 8.36
N TRP A 106 -19.05 10.17 7.35
CA TRP A 106 -18.38 11.43 7.08
C TRP A 106 -18.58 12.44 8.22
N ASN A 107 -17.52 12.73 8.97
CA ASN A 107 -17.50 13.72 10.04
C ASN A 107 -16.99 15.08 9.52
N GLU A 108 -17.79 16.13 9.68
CA GLU A 108 -17.48 17.50 9.28
C GLU A 108 -17.28 18.48 10.46
N ASN A 109 -17.47 17.99 11.69
CA ASN A 109 -17.43 18.77 12.92
C ASN A 109 -16.20 18.48 13.76
N VAL A 110 -15.14 17.95 13.14
CA VAL A 110 -13.89 17.67 13.83
C VAL A 110 -13.19 18.99 14.15
N LYS A 111 -13.15 19.30 15.44
CA LYS A 111 -12.45 20.47 15.98
C LYS A 111 -11.15 20.03 16.62
N PHE A 112 -10.10 20.82 16.47
CA PHE A 112 -8.80 20.56 17.07
C PHE A 112 -8.18 21.86 17.57
N LYS A 113 -7.27 21.77 18.54
CA LYS A 113 -6.59 22.95 19.09
C LYS A 113 -5.23 23.12 18.45
N ILE A 114 -5.00 24.27 17.81
CA ILE A 114 -3.68 24.69 17.33
C ILE A 114 -3.26 25.91 18.15
N PHE A 115 -2.12 25.84 18.85
CA PHE A 115 -1.63 26.94 19.71
C PHE A 115 -2.71 27.50 20.67
N GLY A 116 -3.51 26.62 21.28
CA GLY A 116 -4.59 26.99 22.19
C GLY A 116 -5.87 27.51 21.53
N LYS A 117 -5.89 27.75 20.21
CA LYS A 117 -7.09 28.16 19.47
C LYS A 117 -7.81 26.96 18.87
N GLU A 118 -9.11 26.91 19.07
CA GLU A 118 -9.98 25.92 18.43
C GLU A 118 -10.08 26.22 16.92
N CYS A 119 -9.76 25.21 16.11
CA CYS A 119 -9.80 25.25 14.67
C CYS A 119 -10.74 24.13 14.19
N GLN A 120 -11.61 24.43 13.24
CA GLN A 120 -12.43 23.42 12.59
C GLN A 120 -11.69 22.86 11.38
N MET A 121 -11.76 21.55 11.20
CA MET A 121 -11.23 20.87 10.03
C MET A 121 -11.99 21.29 8.78
N ARG A 122 -11.27 21.76 7.76
CA ARG A 122 -11.83 22.26 6.50
C ARG A 122 -12.03 21.14 5.47
N ARG A 123 -12.41 19.95 5.91
CA ARG A 123 -12.71 18.80 5.05
C ARG A 123 -13.50 17.79 5.88
N ARG A 124 -14.27 16.93 5.22
CA ARG A 124 -14.89 15.80 5.92
C ARG A 124 -13.89 14.66 6.00
N ILE A 125 -13.94 13.90 7.08
CA ILE A 125 -13.14 12.70 7.26
C ILE A 125 -13.99 11.52 7.71
N CYS A 126 -13.63 10.33 7.28
CA CYS A 126 -14.09 9.07 7.86
C CYS A 126 -12.92 8.08 7.81
N GLN A 127 -13.04 6.96 8.51
CA GLN A 127 -11.94 6.00 8.64
C GLN A 127 -12.45 4.58 8.74
N TYR A 128 -11.64 3.64 8.25
CA TYR A 128 -11.97 2.22 8.23
C TYR A 128 -10.73 1.38 8.51
N SER A 129 -10.92 0.19 9.07
CA SER A 129 -9.83 -0.71 9.41
C SER A 129 -10.21 -2.17 9.26
N THR A 130 -9.21 -3.03 9.04
CA THR A 130 -9.42 -4.46 8.93
C THR A 130 -9.92 -5.05 10.25
N GLY A 131 -11.01 -5.79 10.19
CA GLY A 131 -11.69 -6.37 11.34
C GLY A 131 -12.51 -5.38 12.16
N GLY A 132 -12.48 -4.08 11.84
CA GLY A 132 -13.08 -3.02 12.66
C GLY A 132 -12.43 -2.87 14.04
N LYS A 133 -11.18 -3.32 14.22
CA LYS A 133 -10.54 -3.47 15.54
C LYS A 133 -9.60 -2.31 15.90
N ILE A 134 -9.28 -1.42 14.96
CA ILE A 134 -8.28 -0.39 15.19
C ILE A 134 -8.92 0.86 15.77
N LYS A 135 -8.48 1.25 16.96
CA LYS A 135 -8.77 2.55 17.55
C LYS A 135 -7.67 3.51 17.17
N TYR A 136 -8.01 4.49 16.34
CA TYR A 136 -7.04 5.48 15.89
C TYR A 136 -7.24 6.79 16.66
N SER A 137 -6.12 7.39 17.06
CA SER A 137 -6.11 8.63 17.83
C SER A 137 -5.43 9.73 17.03
N TYR A 138 -6.17 10.80 16.73
CA TYR A 138 -5.65 11.97 16.04
C TYR A 138 -5.96 13.24 16.83
N SER A 139 -4.95 14.07 17.08
CA SER A 139 -5.09 15.31 17.85
C SER A 139 -5.76 15.14 19.23
N GLY A 140 -5.59 13.98 19.87
CA GLY A 140 -6.17 13.67 21.19
C GLY A 140 -7.63 13.20 21.16
N GLN A 141 -8.23 13.02 19.99
CA GLN A 141 -9.56 12.41 19.82
C GLN A 141 -9.44 10.94 19.44
N HIS A 142 -10.29 10.11 20.01
CA HIS A 142 -10.40 8.68 19.69
C HIS A 142 -11.53 8.48 18.71
N PHE A 143 -11.23 7.80 17.61
CA PHE A 143 -12.22 7.44 16.61
C PHE A 143 -12.19 5.91 16.42
N ASP A 144 -13.36 5.29 16.43
CA ASP A 144 -13.51 3.88 16.04
C ASP A 144 -13.44 3.79 14.51
N ALA A 145 -12.65 2.84 14.00
CA ALA A 145 -12.52 2.60 12.56
C ALA A 145 -13.26 1.30 12.21
N PRO A 146 -14.52 1.37 11.74
CA PRO A 146 -15.29 0.18 11.35
C PRO A 146 -14.62 -0.61 10.21
N GLU A 147 -15.16 -1.80 9.94
CA GLU A 147 -14.69 -2.66 8.84
C GLU A 147 -14.76 -1.95 7.48
N PHE A 148 -13.84 -2.29 6.58
CA PHE A 148 -13.82 -1.76 5.22
C PHE A 148 -15.14 -2.04 4.48
N PRO A 149 -15.84 -0.99 3.99
CA PRO A 149 -16.94 -1.16 3.05
C PRO A 149 -16.43 -1.72 1.72
N GLU A 150 -17.27 -2.47 1.00
CA GLU A 150 -16.90 -3.19 -0.22
C GLU A 150 -16.14 -2.32 -1.23
N VAL A 151 -16.68 -1.14 -1.58
CA VAL A 151 -16.02 -0.22 -2.52
C VAL A 151 -14.62 0.22 -2.05
N LEU A 152 -14.42 0.42 -0.75
CA LEU A 152 -13.14 0.83 -0.21
C LEU A 152 -12.16 -0.34 -0.13
N TYR A 153 -12.67 -1.54 0.17
CA TYR A 153 -11.91 -2.78 0.15
C TYR A 153 -11.41 -3.12 -1.26
N ASP A 154 -12.23 -2.94 -2.30
CA ASP A 154 -11.82 -3.14 -3.69
C ASP A 154 -10.68 -2.21 -4.10
N VAL A 155 -10.79 -0.92 -3.73
CA VAL A 155 -9.73 0.06 -3.96
C VAL A 155 -8.45 -0.32 -3.21
N LYS A 156 -8.57 -0.76 -1.95
CA LYS A 156 -7.45 -1.27 -1.15
C LYS A 156 -6.77 -2.43 -1.85
N CYS A 157 -7.50 -3.49 -2.19
CA CYS A 157 -6.95 -4.68 -2.85
C CYS A 157 -6.27 -4.34 -4.18
N LYS A 158 -6.86 -3.45 -4.98
CA LYS A 158 -6.26 -2.99 -6.24
C LYS A 158 -4.94 -2.24 -6.00
N ALA A 159 -4.91 -1.33 -5.03
CA ALA A 159 -3.69 -0.59 -4.68
C ALA A 159 -2.61 -1.53 -4.14
N GLU A 160 -2.96 -2.45 -3.23
CA GLU A 160 -2.03 -3.43 -2.68
C GLU A 160 -1.43 -4.34 -3.75
N LYS A 161 -2.23 -4.79 -4.72
CA LYS A 161 -1.75 -5.56 -5.86
C LYS A 161 -0.74 -4.76 -6.68
N LEU A 162 -1.08 -3.53 -7.07
CA LEU A 162 -0.20 -2.69 -7.89
C LEU A 162 1.12 -2.36 -7.19
N ILE A 163 1.08 -2.10 -5.89
CA ILE A 163 2.26 -1.82 -5.07
C ILE A 163 3.12 -3.07 -4.92
N ARG A 164 2.50 -4.23 -4.71
CA ARG A 164 3.22 -5.51 -4.62
C ARG A 164 3.93 -5.81 -5.94
N ASP A 165 3.20 -5.75 -7.06
CA ASP A 165 3.74 -5.98 -8.40
C ASP A 165 4.94 -5.04 -8.65
N TYR A 166 4.80 -3.76 -8.29
CA TYR A 166 5.86 -2.75 -8.46
C TYR A 166 7.10 -3.01 -7.59
N ILE A 167 6.92 -3.29 -6.30
CA ILE A 167 8.04 -3.44 -5.36
C ILE A 167 8.77 -4.76 -5.57
N LEU A 168 8.05 -5.85 -5.89
CA LEU A 168 8.68 -7.12 -6.21
C LEU A 168 9.49 -7.04 -7.51
N ASP A 169 8.98 -6.34 -8.53
CA ASP A 169 9.71 -6.09 -9.78
C ASP A 169 11.02 -5.31 -9.52
N LEU A 170 10.94 -4.21 -8.76
CA LEU A 170 12.12 -3.45 -8.31
C LEU A 170 13.15 -4.30 -7.54
N ALA A 171 12.70 -5.35 -6.84
CA ALA A 171 13.57 -6.23 -6.07
C ALA A 171 14.21 -7.35 -6.92
N MET A 172 13.65 -7.66 -8.10
CA MET A 172 14.14 -8.72 -9.00
C MET A 172 15.08 -8.19 -10.09
N ASP A 173 15.00 -6.90 -10.43
CA ASP A 173 15.92 -6.28 -11.37
C ASP A 173 17.28 -6.06 -10.70
N GLU A 174 18.23 -6.98 -10.87
CA GLU A 174 19.60 -6.96 -10.31
C GLU A 174 20.44 -5.71 -10.71
N THR A 175 19.84 -4.73 -11.39
CA THR A 175 20.31 -3.35 -11.33
C THR A 175 20.51 -2.96 -9.87
N PRO A 176 21.64 -2.32 -9.49
CA PRO A 176 21.73 -1.76 -8.15
C PRO A 176 20.57 -0.78 -8.01
N LEU A 177 19.56 -1.14 -7.19
CA LEU A 177 18.58 -0.20 -6.68
C LEU A 177 19.36 1.07 -6.36
N PRO A 178 18.99 2.24 -6.92
CA PRO A 178 19.74 3.46 -6.68
C PRO A 178 19.96 3.54 -5.18
N THR A 179 21.20 3.76 -4.75
CA THR A 179 21.68 3.57 -3.36
C THR A 179 20.90 4.40 -2.31
N ASN A 180 19.93 5.19 -2.77
CA ASN A 180 19.02 6.06 -2.04
C ASN A 180 17.54 5.63 -2.08
N LEU A 181 17.20 4.40 -2.50
CA LEU A 181 15.82 3.88 -2.40
C LEU A 181 15.72 2.85 -1.26
N PRO A 182 15.52 3.27 0.00
CA PRO A 182 15.42 2.35 1.11
C PRO A 182 14.00 1.77 1.18
N ILE A 183 13.61 0.98 0.17
CA ILE A 183 12.62 -0.05 0.46
C ILE A 183 13.34 -1.03 1.37
N ARG A 184 13.10 -0.88 2.67
CA ARG A 184 13.69 -1.68 3.73
C ARG A 184 13.55 -3.16 3.39
N SER A 185 14.63 -3.93 3.48
CA SER A 185 14.61 -5.37 3.20
C SER A 185 13.54 -6.09 4.01
N GLU A 186 13.23 -5.59 5.21
CA GLU A 186 12.13 -6.09 6.05
C GLU A 186 10.76 -5.95 5.38
N PHE A 187 10.51 -4.88 4.62
CA PHE A 187 9.27 -4.70 3.87
C PHE A 187 9.22 -5.59 2.62
N ILE A 188 10.36 -5.80 1.94
CA ILE A 188 10.44 -6.77 0.84
C ILE A 188 10.15 -8.18 1.35
N HIS A 189 10.76 -8.56 2.47
CA HIS A 189 10.49 -9.86 3.11
C HIS A 189 9.04 -10.00 3.56
N LEU A 190 8.41 -8.92 4.05
CA LEU A 190 6.99 -8.90 4.34
C LEU A 190 6.15 -9.15 3.07
N LEU A 191 6.47 -8.51 1.95
CA LEU A 191 5.76 -8.73 0.70
C LEU A 191 5.95 -10.16 0.16
N GLN A 192 7.13 -10.73 0.30
CA GLN A 192 7.45 -12.11 -0.09
C GLN A 192 6.73 -13.13 0.81
N SER A 193 6.70 -12.92 2.12
CA SER A 193 6.03 -13.85 3.04
C SER A 193 4.52 -13.91 2.79
N MET A 194 3.92 -12.78 2.40
CA MET A 194 2.52 -12.70 1.95
C MET A 194 2.24 -13.49 0.67
N GLU A 195 3.23 -13.68 -0.20
CA GLU A 195 3.11 -14.43 -1.46
C GLU A 195 3.20 -15.95 -1.23
N THR A 196 4.00 -16.38 -0.25
CA THR A 196 4.28 -17.81 0.02
C THR A 196 3.23 -18.55 0.86
N GLY A 197 2.20 -17.88 1.37
CA GLY A 197 0.94 -18.51 1.82
C GLY A 197 1.03 -19.54 2.95
N THR A 198 1.57 -19.18 4.13
CA THR A 198 1.47 -20.05 5.32
C THR A 198 0.51 -19.57 6.42
N GLU A 199 0.07 -18.31 6.48
CA GLU A 199 -1.09 -17.88 7.28
C GLU A 199 -1.74 -16.68 6.57
N ALA A 200 -3.08 -16.66 6.45
CA ALA A 200 -3.94 -15.64 5.81
C ALA A 200 -3.19 -14.49 5.08
N GLY A 201 -3.11 -14.57 3.75
CA GLY A 201 -2.36 -13.67 2.87
C GLY A 201 -2.32 -12.23 3.41
N GLY A 202 -1.14 -11.84 3.90
CA GLY A 202 -1.04 -10.61 4.69
C GLY A 202 -1.39 -9.38 3.86
N GLU A 203 -2.21 -8.53 4.45
CA GLU A 203 -2.51 -7.20 3.93
C GLU A 203 -1.30 -6.27 4.11
N ILE A 204 -1.08 -5.36 3.16
CA ILE A 204 -0.07 -4.31 3.28
C ILE A 204 -0.60 -3.25 4.25
N PHE A 205 -1.85 -2.83 4.05
CA PHE A 205 -2.54 -1.80 4.81
C PHE A 205 -3.66 -2.43 5.62
N ASN A 206 -3.87 -1.95 6.85
CA ASN A 206 -4.98 -2.40 7.70
C ASN A 206 -5.85 -1.22 8.17
N TYR A 207 -5.58 -0.01 7.68
CA TYR A 207 -6.28 1.21 8.05
C TYR A 207 -6.33 2.18 6.87
N CYS A 208 -7.44 2.91 6.73
CA CYS A 208 -7.58 4.02 5.79
C CYS A 208 -8.18 5.24 6.47
N LEU A 209 -7.55 6.40 6.28
CA LEU A 209 -8.16 7.70 6.53
C LEU A 209 -8.69 8.27 5.22
N CYS A 210 -10.00 8.42 5.13
CA CYS A 210 -10.68 9.00 3.98
C CYS A 210 -10.86 10.50 4.20
N ASN A 211 -10.65 11.28 3.14
CA ASN A 211 -10.73 12.74 3.18
C ASN A 211 -11.59 13.21 2.01
N HIS A 212 -12.64 13.98 2.30
CA HIS A 212 -13.54 14.58 1.30
C HIS A 212 -13.36 16.09 1.29
N TYR A 213 -12.77 16.58 0.20
CA TYR A 213 -12.61 17.99 -0.10
C TYR A 213 -13.75 18.38 -1.04
N ARG A 214 -14.76 19.08 -0.51
CA ARG A 214 -16.00 19.39 -1.24
C ARG A 214 -15.78 20.40 -2.35
N THR A 215 -14.85 21.33 -2.14
CA THR A 215 -14.46 22.36 -3.10
C THR A 215 -12.96 22.68 -2.96
N GLY A 216 -12.46 23.60 -3.80
CA GLY A 216 -11.12 24.18 -3.64
C GLY A 216 -10.90 24.96 -2.33
N GLU A 217 -11.96 25.28 -1.57
CA GLU A 217 -11.83 25.98 -0.28
C GLU A 217 -11.42 25.04 0.87
N ASP A 218 -11.77 23.77 0.73
CA ASP A 218 -11.35 22.71 1.64
C ASP A 218 -9.84 22.47 1.48
N SER A 219 -9.13 22.31 2.60
CA SER A 219 -7.66 22.27 2.62
C SER A 219 -7.11 21.49 3.80
N MET A 220 -5.83 21.15 3.70
CA MET A 220 -5.04 20.57 4.78
C MET A 220 -3.69 21.27 4.82
N GLY A 221 -3.36 21.86 5.98
CA GLY A 221 -2.08 22.54 6.18
C GLY A 221 -0.90 21.57 6.13
N TYR A 222 0.31 22.12 6.11
CA TYR A 222 1.53 21.32 6.15
C TYR A 222 1.58 20.44 7.40
N HIS A 223 1.72 19.14 7.19
CA HIS A 223 1.85 18.11 8.24
C HIS A 223 2.72 16.95 7.73
N ALA A 224 3.12 16.07 8.63
CA ALA A 224 3.69 14.78 8.29
C ALA A 224 2.83 13.68 8.93
N ASP A 225 2.74 12.53 8.28
CA ASP A 225 2.09 11.35 8.83
C ASP A 225 3.10 10.63 9.75
N ASP A 226 3.16 11.03 11.02
CA ASP A 226 4.15 10.56 11.99
C ASP A 226 3.57 10.03 13.31
N GLU A 227 2.32 9.59 13.28
CA GLU A 227 1.63 8.98 14.41
C GLU A 227 2.42 7.76 14.95
N ALA A 228 2.50 7.64 16.28
CA ALA A 228 3.31 6.60 16.94
C ALA A 228 2.86 5.17 16.58
N THR A 229 1.56 5.00 16.32
CA THR A 229 0.93 3.73 15.97
C THR A 229 1.23 3.28 14.54
N LEU A 230 1.77 4.15 13.67
CA LEU A 230 2.13 3.76 12.31
C LEU A 230 3.35 2.84 12.28
N ASP A 231 3.27 1.82 11.42
CA ASP A 231 4.43 1.05 10.98
C ASP A 231 5.26 1.88 10.00
N ARG A 232 6.37 2.43 10.49
CA ARG A 232 7.29 3.27 9.72
C ARG A 232 8.11 2.51 8.66
N THR A 233 8.01 1.18 8.65
CA THR A 233 8.64 0.34 7.62
C THR A 233 7.71 0.12 6.43
N ALA A 234 6.40 0.26 6.61
CA ALA A 234 5.42 0.16 5.56
C ALA A 234 5.27 1.50 4.81
N PRO A 235 4.91 1.47 3.50
CA PRO A 235 4.57 2.66 2.76
C PRO A 235 3.27 3.30 3.28
N ILE A 236 3.03 4.52 2.83
CA ILE A 236 1.70 5.14 2.85
C ILE A 236 1.22 5.26 1.40
N ALA A 237 0.02 4.76 1.10
CA ALA A 237 -0.58 4.87 -0.23
C ALA A 237 -1.73 5.88 -0.20
N SER A 238 -1.69 6.84 -1.12
CA SER A 238 -2.69 7.88 -1.28
C SER A 238 -3.37 7.73 -2.63
N VAL A 239 -4.65 7.34 -2.63
CA VAL A 239 -5.48 7.21 -3.84
C VAL A 239 -6.42 8.41 -3.93
N SER A 240 -6.48 9.04 -5.10
CA SER A 240 -7.31 10.23 -5.35
C SER A 240 -8.42 9.97 -6.36
N PHE A 241 -9.60 10.54 -6.13
CA PHE A 241 -10.72 10.55 -7.08
C PHE A 241 -11.34 11.94 -7.18
N GLY A 242 -11.85 12.29 -8.36
CA GLY A 242 -12.50 13.58 -8.62
C GLY A 242 -11.54 14.65 -9.12
N ILE A 243 -11.76 15.90 -8.72
CA ILE A 243 -10.98 17.02 -9.26
C ILE A 243 -9.51 16.94 -8.85
N THR A 244 -8.62 17.22 -9.80
CA THR A 244 -7.19 17.32 -9.54
C THR A 244 -6.90 18.40 -8.51
N ARG A 245 -6.10 18.08 -7.49
CA ARG A 245 -5.64 19.03 -6.47
C ARG A 245 -4.13 19.04 -6.35
N SER A 246 -3.59 20.19 -5.96
CA SER A 246 -2.17 20.31 -5.66
C SER A 246 -1.82 19.57 -4.36
N PHE A 247 -0.71 18.83 -4.38
CA PHE A 247 -0.05 18.24 -3.21
C PHE A 247 1.30 18.94 -3.03
N ASP A 248 1.36 19.86 -2.07
CA ASP A 248 2.53 20.70 -1.82
C ASP A 248 3.45 20.01 -0.82
N ILE A 249 4.76 20.04 -1.07
CA ILE A 249 5.76 19.41 -0.21
C ILE A 249 6.80 20.44 0.21
N ARG A 250 7.19 20.43 1.49
CA ARG A 250 8.26 21.28 2.05
C ARG A 250 9.14 20.51 3.04
N PRO A 251 10.41 20.90 3.24
CA PRO A 251 11.24 20.31 4.28
C PRO A 251 10.71 20.59 5.69
N ARG A 252 10.89 19.62 6.60
CA ARG A 252 10.60 19.78 8.05
C ARG A 252 11.60 20.72 8.73
N LYS A 253 12.85 20.72 8.28
CA LYS A 253 13.89 21.63 8.78
C LYS A 253 13.84 22.95 8.01
N LYS A 254 14.16 24.04 8.70
CA LYS A 254 14.33 25.34 8.04
C LYS A 254 15.53 25.28 7.10
N THR A 255 15.41 25.93 5.95
CA THR A 255 16.53 26.20 5.06
C THR A 255 17.49 27.21 5.69
N SER A 256 18.67 27.43 5.10
CA SER A 256 19.71 28.33 5.60
C SER A 256 19.23 29.78 5.79
N ASP A 257 18.21 30.19 5.04
CA ASP A 257 17.51 31.48 5.14
C ASP A 257 16.45 31.54 6.27
N GLY A 258 16.34 30.49 7.09
CA GLY A 258 15.43 30.40 8.23
C GLY A 258 13.97 30.10 7.87
N LYS A 259 13.64 29.84 6.60
CA LYS A 259 12.25 29.63 6.13
C LYS A 259 11.93 28.15 5.92
N LYS A 260 10.63 27.82 5.89
CA LYS A 260 10.10 26.52 5.43
C LYS A 260 9.31 26.75 4.15
N SER A 261 9.98 26.69 3.01
CA SER A 261 9.40 26.97 1.70
C SER A 261 9.01 25.67 0.97
N ARG A 262 7.97 25.74 0.14
CA ARG A 262 7.59 24.64 -0.76
C ARG A 262 8.75 24.32 -1.71
N VAL A 263 9.11 23.04 -1.81
CA VAL A 263 10.16 22.54 -2.71
C VAL A 263 9.61 21.74 -3.87
N ALA A 264 8.41 21.17 -3.72
CA ALA A 264 7.73 20.46 -4.80
C ALA A 264 6.21 20.65 -4.73
N ARG A 265 5.57 20.46 -5.87
CA ARG A 265 4.12 20.41 -6.03
C ARG A 265 3.79 19.30 -7.01
N VAL A 266 2.93 18.38 -6.59
CA VAL A 266 2.45 17.26 -7.41
C VAL A 266 0.96 17.46 -7.66
N ALA A 267 0.52 17.40 -8.91
CA ALA A 267 -0.90 17.37 -9.22
C ALA A 267 -1.42 15.94 -9.05
N LEU A 268 -2.44 15.73 -8.22
CA LEU A 268 -3.05 14.41 -8.00
C LEU A 268 -4.47 14.40 -8.54
N GLY A 269 -4.69 13.65 -9.62
CA GLY A 269 -5.93 13.57 -10.36
C GLY A 269 -6.77 12.33 -10.06
N ASP A 270 -7.79 12.13 -10.89
CA ASP A 270 -8.76 11.05 -10.76
C ASP A 270 -8.13 9.66 -11.05
N GLY A 271 -8.17 8.77 -10.08
CA GLY A 271 -7.60 7.43 -10.15
C GLY A 271 -6.09 7.35 -9.90
N ASP A 272 -5.44 8.45 -9.51
CA ASP A 272 -4.01 8.48 -9.21
C ASP A 272 -3.70 7.77 -7.89
N LEU A 273 -2.61 6.99 -7.88
CA LEU A 273 -2.03 6.33 -6.72
C LEU A 273 -0.63 6.91 -6.44
N LEU A 274 -0.51 7.66 -5.35
CA LEU A 274 0.75 8.18 -4.83
C LEU A 274 1.26 7.26 -3.72
N LEU A 275 2.47 6.73 -3.88
CA LEU A 275 3.18 5.95 -2.88
C LEU A 275 4.23 6.84 -2.18
N MET A 276 4.11 7.01 -0.87
CA MET A 276 5.09 7.70 -0.04
C MET A 276 5.87 6.68 0.79
N LEU A 277 7.18 6.61 0.56
CA LEU A 277 8.06 5.63 1.19
C LEU A 277 8.91 6.28 2.30
N SER A 278 9.38 5.46 3.24
CA SER A 278 10.32 5.91 4.27
C SER A 278 11.64 6.37 3.60
N PRO A 279 12.28 7.46 4.05
CA PRO A 279 11.97 8.26 5.24
C PRO A 279 11.20 9.57 4.95
N MET A 280 10.35 9.65 3.92
CA MET A 280 9.67 10.89 3.49
C MET A 280 9.05 11.68 4.66
N GLN A 281 8.25 11.03 5.52
CA GLN A 281 7.55 11.69 6.63
C GLN A 281 8.51 12.22 7.71
N GLN A 282 9.77 11.77 7.75
CA GLN A 282 10.81 12.25 8.67
C GLN A 282 11.50 13.51 8.17
N HIS A 283 11.51 13.74 6.85
CA HIS A 283 12.23 14.85 6.22
C HIS A 283 11.31 15.94 5.68
N TYR A 284 10.07 15.59 5.31
CA TYR A 284 9.16 16.47 4.62
C TYR A 284 7.80 16.56 5.32
N GLU A 285 7.15 17.70 5.12
CA GLU A 285 5.74 17.94 5.41
C GLU A 285 5.02 18.12 4.07
N HIS A 286 3.75 17.74 4.02
CA HIS A 286 2.90 17.87 2.86
C HIS A 286 1.56 18.56 3.18
N ALA A 287 0.95 19.16 2.17
CA ALA A 287 -0.27 19.94 2.29
C ALA A 287 -1.17 19.82 1.05
N ILE A 288 -2.47 19.99 1.27
CA ILE A 288 -3.45 20.26 0.20
C ILE A 288 -3.82 21.75 0.32
N PRO A 289 -3.26 22.64 -0.50
CA PRO A 289 -3.49 24.07 -0.39
C PRO A 289 -4.93 24.44 -0.80
N MET A 290 -5.38 25.59 -0.32
CA MET A 290 -6.64 26.17 -0.77
C MET A 290 -6.50 26.68 -2.21
N GLU A 291 -7.43 26.30 -3.07
CA GLU A 291 -7.46 26.60 -4.51
C GLU A 291 -8.86 27.12 -4.89
N LYS A 292 -9.19 28.34 -4.44
CA LYS A 292 -10.55 28.93 -4.49
C LYS A 292 -11.26 28.91 -5.85
N ARG A 293 -10.51 28.79 -6.95
CA ARG A 293 -11.05 28.75 -8.32
C ARG A 293 -11.45 27.35 -8.78
N LEU A 294 -11.10 26.30 -8.02
CA LEU A 294 -11.47 24.93 -8.34
C LEU A 294 -12.88 24.62 -7.85
N SER A 295 -13.76 24.30 -8.80
CA SER A 295 -15.11 23.80 -8.57
C SER A 295 -15.16 22.29 -8.78
N GLY A 296 -15.51 21.53 -7.76
CA GLY A 296 -15.59 20.07 -7.81
C GLY A 296 -15.04 19.44 -6.54
N GLU A 297 -15.51 18.23 -6.26
CA GLU A 297 -15.07 17.48 -5.08
C GLU A 297 -13.87 16.58 -5.39
N ARG A 298 -13.08 16.31 -4.36
CA ARG A 298 -12.02 15.31 -4.35
C ARG A 298 -12.17 14.40 -3.16
N ILE A 299 -12.15 13.09 -3.40
CA ILE A 299 -11.98 12.06 -2.37
C ILE A 299 -10.54 11.61 -2.37
N ASN A 300 -9.95 11.47 -1.19
CA ASN A 300 -8.61 10.93 -0.99
C ASN A 300 -8.63 9.84 0.06
N LEU A 301 -8.11 8.67 -0.30
CA LEU A 301 -7.99 7.51 0.55
C LEU A 301 -6.51 7.35 0.92
N THR A 302 -6.17 7.59 2.18
CA THR A 302 -4.81 7.41 2.69
C THR A 302 -4.73 6.08 3.43
N PHE A 303 -4.25 5.05 2.73
CA PHE A 303 -4.03 3.72 3.28
C PHE A 303 -2.72 3.65 4.04
N ARG A 304 -2.76 3.01 5.22
CA ARG A 304 -1.66 2.93 6.17
C ARG A 304 -1.63 1.56 6.84
N ARG A 305 -0.45 1.19 7.34
CA ARG A 305 -0.28 0.05 8.23
C ARG A 305 -0.10 0.54 9.65
N ILE A 306 -1.01 0.14 10.52
CA ILE A 306 -0.99 0.39 11.96
C ILE A 306 -0.40 -0.83 12.64
N LYS A 307 0.49 -0.61 13.61
CA LYS A 307 1.04 -1.66 14.47
C LYS A 307 -0.08 -2.21 15.35
N THR A 308 -0.38 -3.49 15.18
CA THR A 308 -1.36 -4.27 15.96
C THR A 308 -0.67 -5.28 16.83
#